data_AF-A0A507WJW9-F1
#
_entry.id   AF-A0A507WJW9-F1
#
_cell.length_a   1.000
_cell.length_b   1.000
_cell.length_c   1.000
_cell.angle_alpha   90.00
_cell.angle_beta   90.00
_cell.angle_gamma   90.00
#
_symmetry.space_group_name_H-M   'P 1'
#
loop_
_entity.id
_entity.type
_entity.pdbx_description
1 polymer ?
#
loop_
_entity_poly.entity_id
_entity_poly.type
_entity_poly.pdbx_seq_one_letter_code
_entity_poly.pdbx_strand_id
1 'polypeptide(L)'
;MSIRQIRWFQRTCQMSFWLASIMIVLVVAAIADVYGVSGHTGNLLSQAFVGFLLLGLMLRFLLKKMTCPVCGYTFVGRDDVELFTHTCRNCGRRSGDFG
;
A
#
# COMPACT_ATOMS: atom_id res chain seq x y z
N MET A 1 -4.64 17.92 -5.21
CA MET A 1 -4.68 16.76 -4.29
C MET A 1 -4.17 17.21 -2.94
N SER A 2 -4.92 17.02 -1.86
CA SER A 2 -4.49 17.48 -0.54
C SER A 2 -3.55 16.47 0.11
N ILE A 3 -2.60 16.93 0.93
CA ILE A 3 -1.65 16.05 1.64
C ILE A 3 -2.40 15.02 2.53
N ARG A 4 -3.63 15.35 2.98
CA ARG A 4 -4.53 14.42 3.69
C ARG A 4 -4.95 13.24 2.81
N GLN A 5 -5.26 13.46 1.54
CA GLN A 5 -5.56 12.40 0.58
C GLN A 5 -4.33 11.53 0.30
N ILE A 6 -3.14 12.13 0.22
CA ILE A 6 -1.88 11.39 0.04
C ILE A 6 -1.64 10.41 1.20
N ARG A 7 -1.85 10.86 2.45
CA ARG A 7 -1.72 10.00 3.63
C ARG A 7 -2.77 8.89 3.69
N TRP A 8 -4.01 9.19 3.30
CA TRP A 8 -5.05 8.17 3.21
C TRP A 8 -4.65 7.10 2.19
N PHE A 9 -4.11 7.51 1.03
CA PHE A 9 -3.58 6.61 0.02
C PHE A 9 -2.40 5.75 0.52
N GLN A 10 -1.45 6.36 1.23
CA GLN A 10 -0.33 5.65 1.87
C GLN A 10 -0.84 4.60 2.85
N ARG A 11 -1.78 4.95 3.73
CA ARG A 11 -2.35 4.03 4.71
C ARG A 11 -3.12 2.89 4.03
N THR A 12 -3.91 3.17 3.00
CA THR A 12 -4.61 2.14 2.22
C THR A 12 -3.62 1.19 1.53
N CYS A 13 -2.53 1.72 0.96
CA CYS A 13 -1.46 0.92 0.38
C CYS A 13 -0.80 0.02 1.44
N GLN A 14 -0.46 0.56 2.61
CA GLN A 14 0.13 -0.22 3.70
C GLN A 14 -0.82 -1.32 4.20
N MET A 15 -2.11 -1.01 4.37
CA MET A 15 -3.12 -2.01 4.75
C MET A 15 -3.28 -3.10 3.68
N SER A 16 -3.23 -2.75 2.39
CA SER A 16 -3.33 -3.72 1.31
C SER A 16 -2.17 -4.73 1.32
N PHE A 17 -0.93 -4.26 1.55
CA PHE A 17 0.23 -5.14 1.67
C PHE A 17 0.18 -6.00 2.93
N TRP A 18 -0.30 -5.44 4.05
CA TRP A 18 -0.53 -6.20 5.29
C TRP A 18 -1.56 -7.32 5.08
N LEU A 19 -2.71 -7.01 4.47
CA LEU A 19 -3.73 -8.01 4.14
C LEU A 19 -3.17 -9.06 3.18
N ALA A 20 -2.45 -8.67 2.14
CA ALA A 20 -1.79 -9.64 1.24
C ALA A 20 -0.80 -10.54 1.98
N SER A 21 -0.03 -10.00 2.93
CA SER A 21 0.90 -10.78 3.77
C SER A 21 0.20 -11.73 4.73
N ILE A 22 -1.00 -11.40 5.23
CA ILE A 22 -1.77 -12.35 6.05
C ILE A 22 -2.32 -13.46 5.15
N MET A 23 -2.82 -13.08 3.97
CA MET A 23 -3.40 -14.03 3.02
C MET A 23 -2.38 -15.05 2.51
N ILE A 24 -1.12 -14.65 2.28
CA ILE A 24 -0.08 -15.61 1.87
C ILE A 24 0.21 -16.64 2.98
N VAL A 25 0.20 -16.23 4.25
CA VAL A 25 0.38 -17.15 5.38
C VAL A 25 -0.76 -18.16 5.45
N LEU A 26 -2.00 -17.70 5.25
CA LEU A 26 -3.18 -18.58 5.21
C LEU A 26 -3.12 -19.57 4.05
N VAL A 27 -2.67 -19.12 2.86
CA VAL A 27 -2.50 -19.99 1.69
C VAL A 27 -1.42 -21.04 1.95
N VAL A 28 -0.28 -20.66 2.52
CA VAL A 28 0.81 -21.61 2.87
C VAL A 28 0.35 -22.61 3.93
N ALA A 29 -0.37 -22.17 4.96
CA ALA A 29 -0.93 -23.05 5.99
C ALA A 29 -1.97 -24.03 5.42
N ALA A 30 -2.77 -23.58 4.44
CA ALA A 30 -3.71 -24.45 3.74
C ALA A 30 -2.99 -25.49 2.85
N ILE A 31 -1.90 -25.12 2.17
CA ILE A 31 -1.08 -26.06 1.37
C ILE A 31 -0.38 -27.08 2.28
N ALA A 32 0.08 -26.66 3.46
CA ALA A 32 0.70 -27.53 4.46
C ALA A 32 -0.32 -28.41 5.22
N ASP A 33 -1.59 -28.41 4.80
CA ASP A 33 -2.70 -29.19 5.36
C ASP A 33 -2.88 -29.03 6.88
N VAL A 34 -2.52 -27.85 7.41
CA VAL A 34 -2.68 -27.52 8.84
C VAL A 34 -4.16 -27.46 9.23
N TYR A 35 -5.01 -27.12 8.26
CA TYR A 35 -6.46 -27.13 8.37
C TYR A 35 -7.02 -27.69 7.07
N GLY A 36 -7.95 -28.64 7.13
CA GLY A 36 -8.57 -29.23 5.94
C GLY A 36 -9.41 -28.20 5.17
N VAL A 37 -8.80 -27.49 4.23
CA VAL A 37 -9.44 -26.44 3.46
C VAL A 37 -10.05 -27.02 2.18
N SER A 38 -11.34 -26.77 1.95
CA SER A 38 -11.99 -27.16 0.70
C SER A 38 -11.35 -26.45 -0.50
N GLY A 39 -11.22 -27.13 -1.65
CA GLY A 39 -10.61 -26.55 -2.85
C GLY A 39 -11.28 -25.24 -3.32
N HIS A 40 -12.59 -25.09 -3.10
CA HIS A 40 -13.32 -23.87 -3.42
C HIS A 40 -12.89 -22.69 -2.52
N THR A 41 -12.72 -22.94 -1.22
CA THR A 41 -12.25 -21.91 -0.26
C THR A 41 -10.80 -21.52 -0.56
N GLY A 42 -9.94 -22.49 -0.89
CA GLY A 42 -8.54 -22.23 -1.27
C GLY A 42 -8.40 -21.38 -2.53
N ASN A 43 -9.26 -21.60 -3.54
CA ASN A 43 -9.25 -20.80 -4.76
C ASN A 43 -9.70 -19.35 -4.50
N LEU A 44 -10.73 -19.15 -3.66
CA LEU A 44 -11.16 -17.81 -3.23
C LEU A 44 -10.06 -17.06 -2.46
N LEU A 45 -9.37 -17.73 -1.53
CA LEU A 45 -8.23 -17.16 -0.79
C LEU A 45 -7.11 -16.74 -1.75
N SER A 46 -6.79 -17.58 -2.73
CA SER A 46 -5.76 -17.31 -3.73
C SER A 46 -6.13 -16.12 -4.63
N GLN A 47 -7.38 -16.06 -5.09
CA GLN A 47 -7.88 -14.91 -5.88
C GLN A 47 -7.85 -13.61 -5.08
N ALA A 48 -8.28 -13.65 -3.82
CA ALA A 48 -8.25 -12.49 -2.93
C ALA A 48 -6.80 -12.01 -2.67
N PHE A 49 -5.85 -12.93 -2.47
CA PHE A 49 -4.43 -12.60 -2.37
C PHE A 49 -3.93 -11.86 -3.61
N VAL A 50 -4.17 -12.40 -4.80
CA VAL A 50 -3.77 -11.76 -6.06
C VAL A 50 -4.43 -10.39 -6.21
N GLY A 51 -5.71 -10.26 -5.86
CA GLY A 51 -6.43 -8.99 -5.88
C GLY A 51 -5.81 -7.92 -4.98
N PHE A 52 -5.54 -8.24 -3.71
CA PHE A 52 -4.91 -7.30 -2.78
C PHE A 52 -3.48 -6.95 -3.19
N LEU A 53 -2.73 -7.90 -3.73
CA LEU A 53 -1.36 -7.69 -4.19
C LEU A 53 -1.32 -6.74 -5.40
N LEU A 54 -2.17 -6.97 -6.40
CA LEU A 54 -2.29 -6.10 -7.57
C LEU A 54 -2.75 -4.69 -7.17
N LEU A 55 -3.74 -4.59 -6.28
CA LEU A 55 -4.20 -3.31 -5.75
C LEU A 55 -3.07 -2.58 -5.02
N GLY A 56 -2.31 -3.27 -4.16
CA GLY A 56 -1.17 -2.72 -3.46
C GLY A 56 -0.06 -2.22 -4.40
N LEU A 57 0.25 -2.98 -5.45
CA LEU A 57 1.20 -2.59 -6.49
C LEU A 57 0.72 -1.35 -7.27
N MET A 58 -0.55 -1.30 -7.63
CA MET A 58 -1.13 -0.15 -8.33
C MET A 58 -1.09 1.12 -7.45
N LEU A 59 -1.50 0.99 -6.17
CA LEU A 59 -1.43 2.07 -5.17
C LEU A 59 0.01 2.54 -4.97
N ARG A 60 0.98 1.62 -4.94
CA ARG A 60 2.42 1.92 -4.85
C ARG A 60 2.89 2.77 -6.03
N PHE A 61 2.48 2.42 -7.25
CA PHE A 61 2.86 3.16 -8.44
C PHE A 61 2.26 4.58 -8.46
N LEU A 62 1.00 4.71 -8.04
CA LEU A 62 0.36 6.01 -7.87
C LEU A 62 1.06 6.87 -6.82
N LEU A 63 1.46 6.28 -5.68
CA LEU A 63 2.21 6.99 -4.63
C LEU A 63 3.53 7.56 -5.13
N LYS A 64 4.27 6.83 -5.98
CA LYS A 64 5.52 7.31 -6.59
C LYS A 64 5.33 8.51 -7.53
N LYS A 65 4.13 8.71 -8.06
CA LYS A 65 3.81 9.84 -8.95
C LYS A 65 3.21 11.04 -8.21
N MET A 66 2.98 10.92 -6.90
CA MET A 66 2.38 12.01 -6.12
C MET A 66 3.38 13.14 -5.90
N THR A 67 2.99 14.35 -6.24
CA THR A 67 3.76 15.57 -6.03
C THR A 67 3.22 16.38 -4.86
N CYS A 68 4.09 17.10 -4.17
CA CYS A 68 3.72 18.06 -3.16
C CYS A 68 2.95 19.21 -3.84
N PRO A 69 1.73 19.55 -3.41
CA PRO A 69 0.96 20.64 -4.03
C PRO A 69 1.56 22.04 -3.76
N VAL A 70 2.48 22.15 -2.79
CA VAL A 70 3.09 23.43 -2.38
C VAL A 70 4.39 23.68 -3.14
N CYS A 71 5.33 22.73 -3.11
CA CYS A 71 6.66 22.91 -3.71
C CYS A 71 6.85 22.15 -5.03
N GLY A 72 5.85 21.41 -5.51
CA GLY A 72 5.93 20.60 -6.73
C GLY A 72 6.85 19.37 -6.65
N TYR A 73 7.63 19.23 -5.58
CA TYR A 73 8.56 18.12 -5.39
C TYR A 73 7.83 16.77 -5.30
N THR A 74 8.36 15.73 -5.92
CA THR A 74 7.80 14.38 -5.84
C THR A 74 7.89 13.88 -4.40
N PHE A 75 6.74 13.63 -3.78
CA PHE A 75 6.64 13.41 -2.33
C PHE A 75 7.41 12.16 -1.87
N VAL A 76 7.47 11.19 -2.77
CA VAL A 76 8.31 9.99 -2.70
C VAL A 76 9.22 10.08 -3.91
N GLY A 77 10.49 10.45 -3.71
CA GLY A 77 11.47 10.61 -4.79
C GLY A 77 11.53 9.36 -5.67
N ARG A 78 11.95 9.52 -6.94
CA ARG A 78 12.04 8.40 -7.90
C ARG A 78 12.99 7.28 -7.42
N ASP A 79 14.01 7.68 -6.66
CA ASP A 79 15.11 6.83 -6.15
C ASP A 79 15.08 6.63 -4.62
N ASP A 80 14.14 7.24 -3.91
CA ASP A 80 14.07 7.15 -2.45
C ASP A 80 13.33 5.88 -1.98
N VAL A 81 13.90 5.18 -1.00
CA VAL A 81 13.40 3.90 -0.46
C VAL A 81 12.18 4.10 0.46
N GLU A 82 12.04 5.29 1.05
CA GLU A 82 11.00 5.60 2.03
C GLU A 82 9.68 5.98 1.35
N LEU A 83 8.83 4.99 1.08
CA LEU A 83 7.49 5.21 0.52
C LEU A 83 6.50 5.91 1.47
N PHE A 84 6.77 5.87 2.77
CA PHE A 84 5.87 6.33 3.83
C PHE A 84 6.50 7.48 4.62
N THR A 85 6.54 8.68 4.04
CA THR A 85 7.08 9.87 4.70
C THR A 85 5.98 10.69 5.37
N HIS A 86 6.23 11.11 6.63
CA HIS A 86 5.27 11.92 7.38
C HIS A 86 5.23 13.40 6.92
N THR A 87 6.32 13.87 6.32
CA THR A 87 6.55 15.24 5.85
C THR A 87 7.06 15.23 4.41
N CYS A 88 6.77 16.30 3.65
CA CYS A 88 7.51 16.52 2.40
C CYS A 88 8.99 16.73 2.72
N ARG A 89 9.91 16.02 2.06
CA ARG A 89 11.37 16.20 2.29
C ARG A 89 11.88 17.58 1.87
N ASN A 90 11.34 18.14 0.79
CA ASN A 90 11.82 19.41 0.26
C ASN A 90 11.34 20.61 1.09
N CYS A 91 10.03 20.71 1.34
CA CYS A 91 9.47 21.86 2.07
C CYS A 91 9.15 21.59 3.54
N GLY A 92 9.40 20.38 4.07
CA GLY A 92 9.13 20.01 5.46
C GLY A 92 7.65 19.94 5.87
N ARG A 93 6.71 20.35 5.00
CA ARG A 93 5.29 20.46 5.36
C ARG A 93 4.60 19.12 5.62
N ARG A 94 3.70 19.13 6.60
CA ARG A 94 2.82 18.03 7.01
C ARG A 94 1.42 18.22 6.44
N SER A 95 0.61 17.16 6.49
CA SER A 95 -0.81 17.29 6.15
C SER A 95 -1.53 18.16 7.17
N GLY A 96 -2.14 19.26 6.73
CA GLY A 96 -2.87 20.18 7.59
C GLY A 96 -2.18 21.53 7.80
N ASP A 97 -0.97 21.73 7.27
CA ASP A 97 -0.32 23.04 7.27
C ASP A 97 -1.05 23.94 6.25
N PHE A 98 -2.02 24.71 6.74
CA PHE A 98 -2.61 25.84 6.02
C PHE A 98 -1.71 27.04 6.23
N GLY A 99 -1.07 27.51 5.16
CA GLY A 99 -0.18 28.68 5.16
C GLY A 99 0.19 29.03 3.75
#